data_AF-A0AAD7MP66-F1
#
_entry.id   AF-A0AAD7MP66-F1
#
_cell.length_a   1.000
_cell.length_b   1.000
_cell.length_c   1.000
_cell.angle_alpha   90.00
_cell.angle_beta   90.00
_cell.angle_gamma   90.00
#
_symmetry.space_group_name_H-M   'P 1'
#
loop_
_entity.id
_entity.type
_entity.pdbx_description
1 polymer ?
#
loop_
_entity_poly.entity_id
_entity_poly.type
_entity_poly.pdbx_seq_one_letter_code
_entity_poly.pdbx_strand_id
1 'polypeptide(L)'
;MSRQQRRQYERLRRDIPESFEGSHDGSYLDDVLHGRTAASFSNAGEELTQEDVAAANDNLYEGLRESQQERLGQYVDSRTRRNRTQDWVDVFRKQIPCMADAFLKYSLDSGNAGLDYLYELPGDAVVQETREVLVVDMFAATYKHLSLIAGDEYISTACLRQGWMPVSAYYPTVVITVRALEVFRVTNLRCPRLGVQAFTRMLCDIHGVAPRPYLGAQFSVALDLYHAVRADVDSRVQVALGRDAPNWRLKNSCPACLYKVEDEPTLLIPVISVLCRTGQPGRPGPAIPERVFTL
;
A
#
# COMPACT_ATOMS: atom_id res chain seq x y z
N MET A 1 13.55 -21.83 -13.62
CA MET A 1 13.35 -20.38 -13.90
C MET A 1 13.27 -20.15 -15.39
N SER A 2 12.24 -19.45 -15.87
CA SER A 2 12.07 -19.10 -17.27
C SER A 2 13.07 -18.01 -17.70
N ARG A 3 13.42 -17.94 -18.99
CA ARG A 3 14.34 -16.92 -19.54
C ARG A 3 13.87 -15.48 -19.27
N GLN A 4 12.57 -15.27 -19.08
CA GLN A 4 11.99 -13.98 -18.71
C GLN A 4 12.23 -13.65 -17.23
N GLN A 5 12.16 -14.63 -16.33
CA GLN A 5 12.46 -14.45 -14.90
C GLN A 5 13.94 -14.14 -14.68
N ARG A 6 14.85 -14.75 -15.46
CA ARG A 6 16.30 -14.44 -15.42
C ARG A 6 16.61 -13.01 -15.85
N ARG A 7 15.92 -12.51 -16.89
CA ARG A 7 16.05 -11.11 -17.35
C ARG A 7 15.44 -10.09 -16.38
N GLN A 8 14.38 -10.45 -15.64
CA GLN A 8 13.87 -9.61 -14.55
C GLN A 8 14.81 -9.61 -13.34
N TYR A 9 15.42 -10.75 -13.03
CA TYR A 9 16.40 -10.90 -11.95
C TYR A 9 17.70 -10.12 -12.23
N GLU A 10 18.21 -10.14 -13.46
CA GLU A 10 19.37 -9.34 -13.89
C GLU A 10 19.09 -7.83 -13.92
N ARG A 11 17.83 -7.41 -14.11
CA ARG A 11 17.43 -6.00 -14.04
C ARG A 11 17.36 -5.50 -12.60
N LEU A 12 16.93 -6.34 -11.66
CA LEU A 12 16.84 -6.00 -10.23
C LEU A 12 18.19 -6.07 -9.51
N ARG A 13 19.13 -6.89 -9.99
CA ARG A 13 20.49 -6.98 -9.42
C ARG A 13 21.32 -5.70 -9.63
N ARG A 14 20.95 -4.83 -10.58
CA ARG A 14 21.61 -3.53 -10.80
C ARG A 14 21.21 -2.45 -9.79
N ASP A 15 20.19 -2.70 -8.96
CA ASP A 15 19.70 -1.75 -7.94
C ASP A 15 20.30 -2.02 -6.55
N ILE A 16 21.26 -2.94 -6.42
CA ILE A 16 22.10 -3.05 -5.22
C ILE A 16 23.28 -2.12 -5.41
N PRO A 17 23.57 -1.15 -4.51
CA PRO A 17 24.87 -0.52 -4.50
C PRO A 17 25.88 -1.61 -4.10
N GLU A 18 26.52 -2.24 -5.11
CA GLU A 18 27.83 -2.83 -4.89
C GLU A 18 28.71 -1.67 -4.40
N SER A 19 29.26 -1.84 -3.20
CA SER A 19 30.26 -0.96 -2.60
C SER A 19 31.23 -0.48 -3.67
N PHE A 20 31.14 0.81 -4.00
CA PHE A 20 31.91 1.43 -5.07
C PHE A 20 33.32 1.72 -4.56
N GLU A 21 34.19 0.71 -4.68
CA GLU A 21 35.61 0.92 -4.88
C GLU A 21 35.81 1.36 -6.34
N GLY A 22 36.26 2.59 -6.58
CA GLY A 22 36.50 3.06 -7.95
C GLY A 22 36.78 4.55 -8.15
N SER A 23 37.96 5.01 -7.72
CA SER A 23 38.85 5.95 -8.45
C SER A 23 38.23 7.06 -9.33
N HIS A 24 38.24 8.32 -8.86
CA HIS A 24 39.17 9.37 -9.31
C HIS A 24 38.76 10.77 -8.78
N ASP A 25 39.77 11.52 -8.33
CA ASP A 25 39.84 12.98 -8.11
C ASP A 25 39.03 13.65 -6.99
N GLY A 26 38.72 12.91 -5.92
CA GLY A 26 38.30 13.48 -4.63
C GLY A 26 39.45 13.76 -3.65
N SER A 27 40.70 13.37 -3.98
CA SER A 27 41.80 13.30 -3.00
C SER A 27 42.18 14.65 -2.41
N TYR A 28 42.21 15.72 -3.22
CA TYR A 28 42.71 17.01 -2.77
C TYR A 28 41.78 17.67 -1.74
N LEU A 29 40.47 17.65 -1.98
CA LEU A 29 39.50 18.27 -1.07
C LEU A 29 39.35 17.48 0.23
N ASP A 30 39.38 16.15 0.12
CA ASP A 30 39.26 15.26 1.27
C ASP A 30 40.54 15.28 2.12
N ASP A 31 41.72 15.40 1.50
CA ASP A 31 43.00 15.55 2.22
C ASP A 31 43.15 16.92 2.91
N VAL A 32 42.55 18.00 2.36
CA VAL A 32 42.51 19.32 3.00
C VAL A 32 41.56 19.33 4.20
N LEU A 33 40.37 18.72 4.08
CA LEU A 33 39.40 18.64 5.19
C LEU A 33 39.88 17.74 6.33
N HIS A 34 40.67 16.70 6.03
CA HIS A 34 41.27 15.82 7.02
C HIS A 34 42.66 16.31 7.51
N GLY A 35 43.12 17.49 7.08
CA GLY A 35 44.34 18.14 7.57
C GLY A 35 45.66 17.50 7.11
N ARG A 36 45.64 16.70 6.04
CA ARG A 36 46.81 15.98 5.49
C ARG A 36 47.58 16.80 4.46
N THR A 37 46.93 17.76 3.81
CA THR A 37 47.57 18.72 2.88
C THR A 37 47.17 20.15 3.24
N ALA A 38 48.15 21.06 3.24
CA ALA A 38 47.88 22.48 3.46
C ALA A 38 47.46 23.13 2.14
N ALA A 39 46.23 23.60 2.06
CA ALA A 39 45.79 24.43 0.94
C ALA A 39 46.51 25.79 1.01
N SER A 40 47.29 26.10 -0.02
CA SER A 40 47.99 27.39 -0.12
C SER A 40 47.00 28.48 -0.52
N PHE A 41 46.33 29.06 0.47
CA PHE A 41 45.63 30.34 0.27
C PHE A 41 46.64 31.46 0.52
N SER A 42 46.95 32.22 -0.54
CA SER A 42 47.76 33.43 -0.42
C SER A 42 47.00 34.45 0.42
N ASN A 43 47.51 34.77 1.60
CA ASN A 43 47.00 35.86 2.45
C ASN A 43 47.56 37.24 2.04
N ALA A 44 48.00 37.41 0.80
CA ALA A 44 48.32 38.73 0.27
C ALA A 44 46.98 39.41 -0.03
N GLY A 45 46.65 40.45 0.73
CA GLY A 45 45.37 41.17 0.68
C GLY A 45 45.15 41.94 -0.63
N GLU A 46 44.90 41.22 -1.71
CA GLU A 46 44.09 41.71 -2.82
C GLU A 46 42.63 41.34 -2.52
N GLU A 47 41.78 42.36 -2.50
CA GLU A 47 40.34 42.19 -2.33
C GLU A 47 39.81 41.29 -3.45
N LEU A 48 39.35 40.09 -3.09
CA LEU A 48 38.51 39.27 -3.95
C LEU A 48 37.30 40.12 -4.33
N THR A 49 37.25 40.58 -5.58
CA THR A 49 36.10 41.34 -6.03
C THR A 49 34.90 40.40 -6.08
N GLN A 50 33.71 40.94 -5.81
CA GLN A 50 32.47 40.16 -5.81
C GLN A 50 32.20 39.49 -7.18
N GLU A 51 32.83 39.98 -8.23
CA GLU A 51 32.79 39.44 -9.59
C GLU A 51 33.66 38.19 -9.77
N ASP A 52 34.82 38.09 -9.11
CA ASP A 52 35.70 36.91 -9.18
C ASP A 52 35.09 35.71 -8.44
N VAL A 53 34.45 35.96 -7.30
CA VAL A 53 33.72 34.93 -6.54
C VAL A 53 32.44 34.49 -7.29
N ALA A 54 31.78 35.42 -7.98
CA ALA A 54 30.62 35.10 -8.80
C ALA A 54 31.01 34.27 -10.03
N ALA A 55 32.08 34.65 -10.75
CA ALA A 55 32.57 33.91 -11.91
C ALA A 55 33.10 32.51 -11.54
N ALA A 56 33.77 32.38 -10.38
CA ALA A 56 34.19 31.08 -9.87
C ALA A 56 32.99 30.20 -9.50
N ASN A 57 31.95 30.76 -8.88
CA ASN A 57 30.72 30.01 -8.57
C ASN A 57 29.95 29.62 -9.82
N ASP A 58 29.78 30.51 -10.79
CA ASP A 58 29.02 30.22 -12.02
C ASP A 58 29.67 29.10 -12.82
N ASN A 59 31.00 29.08 -12.96
CA ASN A 59 31.73 27.99 -13.61
C ASN A 59 31.64 26.65 -12.83
N LEU A 60 31.57 26.70 -11.50
CA LEU A 60 31.43 25.51 -10.65
C LEU A 60 30.01 24.94 -10.71
N TYR A 61 29.00 25.81 -10.77
CA TYR A 61 27.59 25.42 -10.93
C TYR A 61 27.28 24.93 -12.35
N GLU A 62 27.87 25.53 -13.40
CA GLU A 62 27.74 25.07 -14.79
C GLU A 62 28.44 23.71 -14.98
N GLY A 63 29.68 23.53 -14.49
CA GLY A 63 30.39 22.25 -14.58
C GLY A 63 29.74 21.11 -13.77
N LEU A 64 29.08 21.43 -12.65
CA LEU A 64 28.25 20.47 -11.91
C LEU A 64 26.93 20.12 -12.65
N ARG A 65 26.34 21.06 -13.40
CA ARG A 65 25.13 20.82 -14.20
C ARG A 65 25.42 19.98 -15.43
N GLU A 66 26.49 20.26 -16.16
CA GLU A 66 26.89 19.51 -17.34
C GLU A 66 27.30 18.06 -16.96
N SER A 67 28.08 17.89 -15.88
CA SER A 67 28.45 16.55 -15.38
C SER A 67 27.28 15.74 -14.80
N GLN A 68 26.24 16.41 -14.27
CA GLN A 68 25.00 15.74 -13.85
C GLN A 68 24.08 15.38 -15.02
N GLN A 69 24.04 16.20 -16.08
CA GLN A 69 23.24 15.94 -17.28
C GLN A 69 23.83 14.82 -18.15
N GLU A 70 25.15 14.70 -18.24
CA GLU A 70 25.80 13.64 -19.03
C GLU A 70 25.78 12.27 -18.34
N ARG A 71 25.73 12.22 -17.00
CA ARG A 71 25.77 10.95 -16.23
C ARG A 71 24.41 10.34 -15.92
N LEU A 72 23.33 11.10 -16.07
CA LEU A 72 21.98 10.63 -15.85
C LEU A 72 21.21 10.79 -17.14
N GLY A 73 21.26 9.77 -18.00
CA GLY A 73 20.12 9.53 -18.89
C GLY A 73 18.90 9.43 -17.99
N GLN A 74 18.16 10.54 -17.83
CA GLN A 74 17.03 10.61 -16.92
C GLN A 74 16.07 9.52 -17.35
N TYR A 75 15.98 8.46 -16.56
CA TYR A 75 14.92 7.49 -16.72
C TYR A 75 13.62 8.23 -16.42
N VAL A 76 12.98 8.72 -17.48
CA VAL A 76 11.66 9.34 -17.40
C VAL A 76 10.66 8.21 -17.30
N ASP A 77 10.18 7.95 -16.08
CA ASP A 77 9.09 7.00 -15.88
C ASP A 77 7.84 7.51 -16.61
N SER A 78 7.58 6.95 -17.80
CA SER A 78 6.44 7.31 -18.66
C SER A 78 5.10 6.84 -18.10
N ARG A 79 5.10 6.07 -17.00
CA ARG A 79 3.87 5.59 -16.38
C ARG A 79 3.18 6.74 -15.66
N THR A 80 1.99 7.06 -16.15
CA THR A 80 1.07 7.96 -15.46
C THR A 80 0.66 7.38 -14.11
N ARG A 81 0.22 8.24 -13.18
CA ARG A 81 -0.36 7.81 -11.89
C ARG A 81 -1.44 6.75 -12.06
N ARG A 82 -2.30 6.92 -13.09
CA ARG A 82 -3.38 5.97 -13.42
C ARG A 82 -2.83 4.58 -13.72
N ASN A 83 -1.77 4.48 -14.54
CA ASN A 83 -1.14 3.21 -14.87
C ASN A 83 -0.58 2.53 -13.62
N ARG A 84 0.11 3.28 -12.75
CA ARG A 84 0.65 2.74 -11.49
C ARG A 84 -0.45 2.19 -10.58
N THR A 85 -1.55 2.91 -10.43
CA THR A 85 -2.69 2.46 -9.61
C THR A 85 -3.37 1.24 -10.24
N GLN A 86 -3.56 1.23 -11.55
CA GLN A 86 -4.20 0.10 -12.25
C GLN A 86 -3.35 -1.16 -12.16
N ASP A 87 -2.04 -1.06 -12.41
CA ASP A 87 -1.11 -2.17 -12.30
C ASP A 87 -1.12 -2.73 -10.87
N TRP A 88 -1.12 -1.86 -9.86
CA TRP A 88 -1.21 -2.27 -8.46
C TRP A 88 -2.51 -3.03 -8.17
N VAL A 89 -3.65 -2.51 -8.63
CA VAL A 89 -4.96 -3.15 -8.50
C VAL A 89 -4.98 -4.51 -9.20
N ASP A 90 -4.44 -4.61 -10.41
CA ASP A 90 -4.48 -5.84 -11.19
C ASP A 90 -3.54 -6.92 -10.63
N VAL A 91 -2.43 -6.53 -9.99
CA VAL A 91 -1.55 -7.45 -9.27
C VAL A 91 -2.25 -8.00 -8.02
N PHE A 92 -2.80 -7.12 -7.17
CA PHE A 92 -3.45 -7.58 -5.94
C PHE A 92 -4.77 -8.30 -6.21
N ARG A 93 -5.52 -7.95 -7.27
CA ARG A 93 -6.75 -8.65 -7.65
C ARG A 93 -6.52 -10.15 -7.84
N LYS A 94 -5.37 -10.57 -8.36
CA LYS A 94 -5.01 -11.98 -8.53
C LYS A 94 -4.69 -12.67 -7.20
N GLN A 95 -4.18 -11.91 -6.22
CA GLN A 95 -3.72 -12.42 -4.93
C GLN A 95 -4.82 -12.45 -3.87
N ILE A 96 -5.86 -11.60 -3.99
CA ILE A 96 -6.95 -11.49 -3.01
C ILE A 96 -7.57 -12.84 -2.64
N PRO A 97 -7.86 -13.77 -3.58
CA PRO A 97 -8.47 -15.04 -3.21
C PRO A 97 -7.60 -15.88 -2.27
N CYS A 98 -6.30 -16.01 -2.56
CA CYS A 98 -5.36 -16.74 -1.71
C CYS A 98 -5.11 -16.00 -0.39
N MET A 99 -5.14 -14.66 -0.41
CA MET A 99 -5.06 -13.84 0.80
C MET A 99 -6.28 -14.04 1.70
N ALA A 100 -7.49 -14.14 1.14
CA ALA A 100 -8.71 -14.39 1.91
C ALA A 100 -8.67 -15.76 2.60
N ASP A 101 -8.11 -16.80 1.96
CA ASP A 101 -7.90 -18.10 2.61
C ASP A 101 -6.94 -18.00 3.80
N ALA A 102 -5.83 -17.28 3.62
CA ALA A 102 -4.88 -17.01 4.70
C ALA A 102 -5.51 -16.17 5.83
N PHE A 103 -6.36 -15.20 5.48
CA PHE A 103 -7.09 -14.37 6.44
C PHE A 103 -8.04 -15.18 7.30
N LEU A 104 -8.78 -16.12 6.71
CA LEU A 104 -9.70 -16.98 7.44
C LEU A 104 -8.97 -17.86 8.45
N LYS A 105 -7.82 -18.44 8.06
CA LYS A 105 -6.96 -19.21 8.98
C LYS A 105 -6.43 -18.33 10.11
N TYR A 106 -5.84 -17.18 9.77
CA TYR A 106 -5.39 -16.20 10.76
C TYR A 106 -6.51 -15.77 11.73
N SER A 107 -7.72 -15.51 11.21
CA SER A 107 -8.85 -15.09 12.03
C SER A 107 -9.31 -16.19 12.99
N LEU A 108 -9.25 -17.45 12.57
CA LEU A 108 -9.54 -18.60 13.43
C LEU A 108 -8.51 -18.69 14.57
N ASP A 109 -7.22 -18.66 14.24
CA ASP A 109 -6.13 -18.81 15.19
C ASP A 109 -6.08 -17.65 16.19
N SER A 110 -6.21 -16.41 15.69
CA SER A 110 -6.24 -15.21 16.52
C SER A 110 -7.48 -15.15 17.43
N GLY A 111 -8.62 -15.69 16.99
CA GLY A 111 -9.83 -15.79 17.81
C GLY A 111 -9.67 -16.74 18.99
N ASN A 112 -8.90 -17.82 18.82
CA ASN A 112 -8.66 -18.81 19.86
C ASN A 112 -7.60 -18.34 20.87
N ALA A 113 -6.54 -17.69 20.40
CA ALA A 113 -5.43 -17.23 21.23
C ALA A 113 -5.67 -15.87 21.90
N GLY A 114 -6.61 -15.07 21.38
CA GLY A 114 -6.93 -13.74 21.91
C GLY A 114 -5.89 -12.68 21.57
N LEU A 115 -5.73 -11.68 22.45
CA LEU A 115 -4.89 -10.51 22.18
C LEU A 115 -3.38 -10.80 22.17
N ASP A 116 -2.94 -11.93 22.72
CA ASP A 116 -1.52 -12.28 22.76
C ASP A 116 -1.12 -13.24 21.62
N TYR A 117 -1.96 -13.34 20.58
CA TYR A 117 -1.67 -14.17 19.42
C TYR A 117 -0.33 -13.80 18.78
N LEU A 118 0.60 -14.74 18.86
CA LEU A 118 1.86 -14.75 18.14
C LEU A 118 1.80 -15.88 17.14
N TYR A 119 2.11 -15.57 15.87
CA TYR A 119 2.18 -16.58 14.85
C TYR A 119 3.39 -17.47 15.11
N GLU A 120 3.14 -18.76 15.30
CA GLU A 120 4.17 -19.79 15.36
C GLU A 120 4.27 -20.52 14.02
N LEU A 121 5.50 -20.77 13.58
CA LEU A 121 5.76 -21.57 12.40
C LEU A 121 5.30 -23.02 12.66
N PRO A 122 4.49 -23.62 11.79
CA PRO A 122 4.14 -25.03 11.90
C PRO A 122 5.43 -25.85 11.88
N GLY A 123 5.57 -26.79 12.82
CA GLY A 123 6.80 -27.58 12.99
C GLY A 123 7.22 -28.37 11.73
N ASP A 124 6.25 -28.72 10.88
CA ASP A 124 6.46 -29.46 9.63
C ASP A 124 6.71 -28.55 8.41
N ALA A 125 6.67 -27.22 8.58
CA ALA A 125 6.73 -26.31 7.46
C ALA A 125 8.17 -26.07 6.98
N VAL A 126 8.41 -26.35 5.69
CA VAL A 126 9.68 -26.05 5.04
C VAL A 126 9.73 -24.56 4.68
N VAL A 127 10.59 -23.81 5.36
CA VAL A 127 10.87 -22.39 5.08
C VAL A 127 11.76 -22.28 3.84
N GLN A 128 11.29 -21.58 2.81
CA GLN A 128 12.04 -21.35 1.57
C GLN A 128 12.95 -20.14 1.67
N GLU A 129 12.41 -19.03 2.18
CA GLU A 129 13.09 -17.75 2.22
C GLU A 129 12.60 -16.95 3.44
N THR A 130 13.52 -16.24 4.08
CA THR A 130 13.23 -15.34 5.20
C THR A 130 13.59 -13.92 4.79
N ARG A 131 12.68 -12.97 4.99
CA ARG A 131 12.90 -11.55 4.69
C ARG A 131 12.68 -10.67 5.91
N GLU A 132 13.50 -9.66 6.09
CA GLU A 132 13.27 -8.66 7.12
C GLU A 132 12.27 -7.62 6.63
N VAL A 133 11.27 -7.33 7.47
CA VAL A 133 10.22 -6.37 7.16
C VAL A 133 9.94 -5.52 8.40
N LEU A 134 9.73 -4.22 8.19
CA LEU A 134 9.27 -3.32 9.25
C LEU A 134 7.77 -3.56 9.50
N VAL A 135 7.44 -4.10 10.66
CA VAL A 135 6.06 -4.31 11.11
C VAL A 135 5.62 -3.12 11.95
N VAL A 136 4.62 -2.40 11.46
CA VAL A 136 3.98 -1.30 12.17
C VAL A 136 2.72 -1.82 12.85
N ASP A 137 2.73 -1.82 14.18
CA ASP A 137 1.58 -2.15 15.02
C ASP A 137 1.06 -0.89 15.75
N MET A 138 0.00 -1.01 16.55
CA MET A 138 -0.59 0.12 17.28
C MET A 138 0.38 0.81 18.25
N PHE A 139 1.23 0.04 18.92
CA PHE A 139 2.11 0.55 19.99
C PHE A 139 3.59 0.44 19.66
N ALA A 140 3.98 -0.43 18.73
CA ALA A 140 5.38 -0.66 18.40
C ALA A 140 5.59 -0.74 16.89
N ALA A 141 6.73 -0.22 16.44
CA ALA A 141 7.27 -0.45 15.11
C ALA A 141 8.55 -1.26 15.26
N THR A 142 8.55 -2.52 14.78
CA THR A 142 9.67 -3.45 14.99
C THR A 142 10.02 -4.18 13.69
N TYR A 143 11.30 -4.44 13.48
CA TYR A 143 11.73 -5.33 12.41
C TYR A 143 11.44 -6.78 12.81
N LYS A 144 10.76 -7.51 11.93
CA LYS A 144 10.48 -8.93 12.09
C LYS A 144 10.83 -9.69 10.82
N HIS A 145 11.10 -10.97 11.00
CA HIS A 145 11.38 -11.89 9.91
C HIS A 145 10.09 -12.49 9.34
N LEU A 146 9.79 -12.15 8.10
CA LEU A 146 8.78 -12.78 7.28
C LEU A 146 9.31 -14.13 6.77
N SER A 147 8.72 -15.23 7.26
CA SER A 147 9.04 -16.59 6.80
C SER A 147 8.10 -17.04 5.68
N LEU A 148 8.64 -17.25 4.47
CA LEU A 148 7.93 -17.79 3.30
C LEU A 148 8.00 -19.31 3.33
N ILE A 149 6.87 -20.02 3.36
CA ILE A 149 6.85 -21.49 3.40
C ILE A 149 6.51 -22.03 2.02
N ALA A 150 6.95 -23.26 1.72
CA ALA A 150 6.89 -23.83 0.38
C ALA A 150 5.49 -24.00 -0.24
N GLY A 151 4.42 -23.84 0.55
CA GLY A 151 3.03 -23.86 0.08
C GLY A 151 2.42 -22.48 -0.19
N ASP A 152 3.13 -21.38 0.10
CA ASP A 152 2.61 -20.03 -0.11
C ASP A 152 2.77 -19.63 -1.58
N GLU A 153 1.66 -19.38 -2.28
CA GLU A 153 1.67 -18.97 -3.70
C GLU A 153 2.18 -17.52 -3.88
N TYR A 154 1.94 -16.66 -2.89
CA TYR A 154 2.34 -15.25 -2.93
C TYR A 154 2.96 -14.79 -1.60
N ILE A 155 3.83 -13.78 -1.67
CA ILE A 155 4.42 -13.16 -0.47
C ILE A 155 3.32 -12.53 0.40
N SER A 156 2.28 -11.98 -0.23
CA SER A 156 1.14 -11.38 0.45
C SER A 156 0.34 -12.38 1.28
N THR A 157 0.26 -13.65 0.87
CA THR A 157 -0.42 -14.70 1.66
C THR A 157 0.40 -15.06 2.90
N ALA A 158 1.72 -15.14 2.76
CA ALA A 158 2.62 -15.37 3.89
C ALA A 158 2.57 -14.23 4.91
N CYS A 159 2.52 -12.96 4.45
CA CYS A 159 2.31 -11.81 5.33
C CYS A 159 0.99 -11.93 6.10
N LEU A 160 -0.10 -12.25 5.41
CA LEU A 160 -1.42 -12.29 6.03
C LEU A 160 -1.57 -13.39 7.07
N ARG A 161 -0.97 -14.55 6.80
CA ARG A 161 -0.96 -15.68 7.73
C ARG A 161 -0.30 -15.31 9.06
N GLN A 162 0.71 -14.44 9.01
CA GLN A 162 1.41 -13.90 10.19
C GLN A 162 0.68 -12.70 10.83
N GLY A 163 -0.46 -12.28 10.26
CA GLY A 163 -1.27 -11.16 10.75
C GLY A 163 -0.82 -9.80 10.23
N TRP A 164 -0.08 -9.74 9.12
CA TRP A 164 0.47 -8.52 8.55
C TRP A 164 -0.12 -8.24 7.16
N MET A 165 -0.38 -6.97 6.88
CA MET A 165 -0.88 -6.47 5.61
C MET A 165 0.25 -5.81 4.82
N PRO A 166 0.59 -6.31 3.62
CA PRO A 166 1.63 -5.72 2.79
C PRO A 166 1.15 -4.44 2.09
N VAL A 167 2.05 -3.47 1.98
CA VAL A 167 1.84 -2.26 1.17
C VAL A 167 2.25 -2.49 -0.29
N SER A 168 3.19 -3.40 -0.52
CA SER A 168 3.76 -3.75 -1.83
C SER A 168 3.56 -5.25 -2.11
N ALA A 169 3.20 -5.58 -3.35
CA ALA A 169 2.85 -6.95 -3.74
C ALA A 169 4.07 -7.91 -3.83
N TYR A 170 5.24 -7.39 -4.23
CA TYR A 170 6.41 -8.22 -4.54
C TYR A 170 7.52 -8.11 -3.50
N TYR A 171 7.72 -6.91 -2.96
CA TYR A 171 8.80 -6.61 -2.02
C TYR A 171 8.25 -5.70 -0.92
N PRO A 172 7.53 -6.27 0.07
CA PRO A 172 7.06 -5.49 1.20
C PRO A 172 8.25 -5.16 2.10
N THR A 173 8.65 -3.90 2.13
CA THR A 173 9.60 -3.37 3.12
C THR A 173 8.90 -2.94 4.41
N VAL A 174 7.65 -2.53 4.28
CA VAL A 174 6.77 -2.10 5.37
C VAL A 174 5.48 -2.90 5.30
N VAL A 175 5.06 -3.42 6.45
CA VAL A 175 3.77 -4.08 6.63
C VAL A 175 3.07 -3.48 7.85
N ILE A 176 1.74 -3.46 7.81
CA ILE A 176 0.92 -2.96 8.91
C ILE A 176 0.15 -4.14 9.50
N THR A 177 0.07 -4.25 10.82
CA THR A 177 -0.69 -5.35 11.43
C THR A 177 -2.17 -5.26 11.07
N VAL A 178 -2.80 -6.43 10.84
CA VAL A 178 -4.25 -6.53 10.62
C VAL A 178 -5.01 -5.92 11.80
N ARG A 179 -4.45 -6.01 13.00
CA ARG A 179 -5.03 -5.48 14.24
C ARG A 179 -5.06 -3.95 14.24
N ALA A 180 -3.98 -3.29 13.83
CA ALA A 180 -3.96 -1.83 13.70
C ALA A 180 -4.98 -1.35 12.66
N LEU A 181 -5.14 -2.07 11.54
CA LEU A 181 -6.16 -1.77 10.54
C LEU A 181 -7.58 -1.99 11.08
N GLU A 182 -7.81 -3.03 11.90
CA GLU A 182 -9.12 -3.25 12.50
C GLU A 182 -9.48 -2.18 13.54
N VAL A 183 -8.51 -1.72 14.33
CA VAL A 183 -8.72 -0.59 15.25
C VAL A 183 -9.18 0.63 14.46
N PHE A 184 -8.49 0.98 13.37
CA PHE A 184 -8.90 2.11 12.52
C PHE A 184 -10.29 1.92 11.91
N ARG A 185 -10.62 0.71 11.43
CA ARG A 185 -11.93 0.42 10.88
C ARG A 185 -13.02 0.62 11.93
N VAL A 186 -12.85 0.07 13.14
CA VAL A 186 -13.84 0.16 14.22
C VAL A 186 -13.99 1.60 14.71
N THR A 187 -12.89 2.35 14.85
CA THR A 187 -12.95 3.76 15.25
C THR A 187 -13.68 4.61 14.21
N ASN A 188 -13.43 4.39 12.91
CA ASN A 188 -14.13 5.10 11.84
C ASN A 188 -15.63 4.78 11.76
N LEU A 189 -16.03 3.55 12.11
CA LEU A 189 -17.45 3.20 12.18
C LEU A 189 -18.19 3.99 13.28
N ARG A 190 -17.48 4.42 14.33
CA ARG A 190 -18.02 5.26 15.41
C ARG A 190 -17.87 6.74 15.13
N CYS A 191 -16.74 7.14 14.55
CA CYS A 191 -16.42 8.52 14.23
C CYS A 191 -15.89 8.63 12.79
N PRO A 192 -16.77 8.83 11.79
CA PRO A 192 -16.35 8.93 10.39
C PRO A 192 -15.56 10.21 10.08
N ARG A 193 -15.47 11.14 11.04
CA ARG A 193 -14.62 12.34 10.93
C ARG A 193 -13.14 12.04 11.16
N LEU A 194 -12.81 10.87 11.73
CA LEU A 194 -11.43 10.45 11.89
C LEU A 194 -10.86 10.05 10.52
N GLY A 195 -10.03 10.90 9.96
CA GLY A 195 -9.35 10.61 8.70
C GLY A 195 -8.13 9.70 8.89
N VAL A 196 -7.70 9.05 7.82
CA VAL A 196 -6.43 8.27 7.77
C VAL A 196 -5.25 9.12 8.25
N GLN A 197 -5.18 10.38 7.83
CA GLN A 197 -4.08 11.27 8.23
C GLN A 197 -4.02 11.48 9.74
N ALA A 198 -5.16 11.74 10.38
CA ALA A 198 -5.22 11.94 11.83
C ALA A 198 -4.82 10.66 12.58
N PHE A 199 -5.27 9.50 12.12
CA PHE A 199 -4.89 8.21 12.70
C PHE A 199 -3.40 7.89 12.52
N THR A 200 -2.84 8.13 11.33
CA THR A 200 -1.40 7.92 11.12
C THR A 200 -0.52 8.88 11.92
N ARG A 201 -0.97 10.12 12.15
CA ARG A 201 -0.29 11.05 13.07
C ARG A 201 -0.34 10.54 14.50
N MET A 202 -1.50 10.07 14.97
CA MET A 202 -1.63 9.42 16.28
C MET A 202 -0.66 8.24 16.43
N LEU A 203 -0.54 7.36 15.42
CA LEU A 203 0.43 6.26 15.44
C LEU A 203 1.86 6.79 15.55
N CYS A 204 2.21 7.82 14.78
CA CYS A 204 3.52 8.46 14.85
C CYS A 204 3.80 9.06 16.24
N ASP A 205 2.81 9.71 16.85
CA ASP A 205 2.91 10.29 18.19
C ASP A 205 3.12 9.20 19.25
N ILE A 206 2.40 8.07 19.15
CA ILE A 206 2.58 6.90 20.04
C ILE A 206 3.98 6.30 19.89
N HIS A 207 4.49 6.21 18.65
CA HIS A 207 5.83 5.69 18.39
C HIS A 207 6.95 6.70 18.69
N GLY A 208 6.63 7.95 18.99
CA GLY A 208 7.61 9.02 19.18
C GLY A 208 8.36 9.41 17.90
N VAL A 209 7.75 9.22 16.72
CA VAL A 209 8.37 9.50 15.41
C VAL A 209 7.68 10.71 14.76
N ALA A 210 8.44 11.54 14.06
CA ALA A 210 7.87 12.66 13.30
C ALA A 210 6.93 12.16 12.17
N PRO A 211 5.72 12.72 12.02
CA PRO A 211 4.78 12.29 11.00
C PRO A 211 5.30 12.60 9.59
N ARG A 212 5.33 11.59 8.72
CA ARG A 212 5.79 11.72 7.34
C ARG A 212 4.63 11.56 6.35
N PRO A 213 4.56 12.35 5.26
CA PRO A 213 3.44 12.28 4.33
C PRO A 213 3.21 10.90 3.70
N TYR A 214 4.28 10.13 3.45
CA TYR A 214 4.17 8.82 2.83
C TYR A 214 3.50 7.78 3.73
N LEU A 215 3.56 7.92 5.06
CA LEU A 215 2.96 6.96 5.99
C LEU A 215 1.45 6.93 5.84
N GLY A 216 0.83 8.08 5.61
CA GLY A 216 -0.60 8.19 5.28
C GLY A 216 -0.96 7.40 4.02
N ALA A 217 -0.14 7.51 2.97
CA ALA A 217 -0.36 6.80 1.72
C ALA A 217 -0.15 5.29 1.86
N GLN A 218 0.89 4.86 2.59
CA GLN A 218 1.15 3.44 2.88
C GLN A 218 0.00 2.83 3.69
N PHE A 219 -0.50 3.55 4.68
CA PHE A 219 -1.64 3.13 5.48
C PHE A 219 -2.92 3.01 4.65
N SER A 220 -3.22 3.99 3.80
CA SER A 220 -4.41 3.90 2.94
C SER A 220 -4.33 2.70 1.99
N VAL A 221 -3.16 2.42 1.43
CA VAL A 221 -2.94 1.27 0.54
C VAL A 221 -3.18 -0.06 1.27
N ALA A 222 -2.63 -0.22 2.47
CA ALA A 222 -2.87 -1.41 3.28
C ALA A 222 -4.34 -1.54 3.70
N LEU A 223 -5.01 -0.43 4.02
CA LEU A 223 -6.42 -0.41 4.39
C LEU A 223 -7.34 -0.79 3.22
N ASP A 224 -7.06 -0.30 2.01
CA ASP A 224 -7.82 -0.65 0.81
C ASP A 224 -7.69 -2.16 0.53
N LEU A 225 -6.48 -2.70 0.67
CA LEU A 225 -6.22 -4.14 0.53
C LEU A 225 -6.95 -4.96 1.60
N TYR A 226 -6.94 -4.49 2.85
CA TYR A 226 -7.69 -5.10 3.95
C TYR A 226 -9.20 -5.14 3.68
N HIS A 227 -9.77 -4.03 3.21
CA HIS A 227 -11.18 -3.98 2.83
C HIS A 227 -11.49 -4.90 1.65
N ALA A 228 -10.58 -5.02 0.68
CA ALA A 228 -10.76 -5.92 -0.45
C ALA A 228 -10.77 -7.40 -0.03
N VAL A 229 -9.86 -7.80 0.86
CA VAL A 229 -9.83 -9.15 1.44
C VAL A 229 -11.11 -9.44 2.22
N ARG A 230 -11.56 -8.50 3.07
CA ARG A 230 -12.82 -8.67 3.81
C ARG A 230 -14.04 -8.75 2.90
N ALA A 231 -14.08 -7.97 1.82
CA ALA A 231 -15.17 -8.03 0.85
C ALA A 231 -15.23 -9.40 0.17
N ASP A 232 -14.08 -10.00 -0.16
CA ASP A 232 -14.02 -11.36 -0.70
C ASP A 232 -14.53 -12.40 0.31
N VAL A 233 -14.10 -12.29 1.57
CA VAL A 233 -14.60 -13.16 2.66
C VAL A 233 -16.11 -13.01 2.85
N ASP A 234 -16.62 -11.79 2.92
CA ASP A 234 -18.06 -11.53 3.06
C ASP A 234 -18.83 -12.14 1.87
N SER A 235 -18.29 -12.05 0.65
CA SER A 235 -18.87 -12.67 -0.54
C SER A 235 -18.94 -14.19 -0.41
N ARG A 236 -17.85 -14.84 0.02
CA ARG A 236 -17.81 -16.29 0.25
C ARG A 236 -18.79 -16.72 1.35
N VAL A 237 -18.93 -15.93 2.41
CA VAL A 237 -19.91 -16.18 3.47
C VAL A 237 -21.34 -16.07 2.93
N GLN A 238 -21.64 -15.09 2.08
CA GLN A 238 -22.96 -15.02 1.42
C GLN A 238 -23.22 -16.26 0.57
N VAL A 239 -22.23 -16.72 -0.21
CA VAL A 239 -22.34 -17.95 -1.02
C VAL A 239 -22.60 -19.17 -0.13
N ALA A 240 -21.81 -19.34 0.94
CA ALA A 240 -21.96 -20.46 1.86
C ALA A 240 -23.34 -20.48 2.58
N LEU A 241 -23.91 -19.31 2.85
CA LEU A 241 -25.25 -19.16 3.43
C LEU A 241 -26.38 -19.27 2.38
N GLY A 242 -26.09 -19.53 1.11
CA GLY A 242 -27.08 -19.58 0.03
C GLY A 242 -27.70 -18.21 -0.32
N ARG A 243 -26.99 -17.12 -0.03
CA ARG A 243 -27.45 -15.73 -0.16
C ARG A 243 -26.92 -15.00 -1.40
N ASP A 244 -26.41 -15.75 -2.38
CA ASP A 244 -25.76 -15.21 -3.59
C ASP A 244 -26.72 -14.92 -4.76
N ALA A 245 -28.02 -15.17 -4.57
CA ALA A 245 -29.00 -14.88 -5.61
C ALA A 245 -29.13 -13.36 -5.86
N PRO A 246 -29.38 -12.92 -7.12
CA PRO A 246 -29.64 -11.53 -7.40
C PRO A 246 -30.88 -11.07 -6.61
N ASN A 247 -30.76 -9.91 -5.95
CA ASN A 247 -31.79 -9.36 -5.09
C ASN A 247 -32.19 -10.28 -3.92
N TRP A 248 -31.31 -11.19 -3.46
CA TRP A 248 -31.61 -12.13 -2.36
C TRP A 248 -32.16 -11.40 -1.13
N ARG A 249 -31.55 -10.26 -0.75
CA ARG A 249 -32.04 -9.46 0.38
C ARG A 249 -33.45 -8.93 0.15
N LEU A 250 -33.77 -8.40 -1.03
CA LEU A 250 -35.13 -7.91 -1.33
C LEU A 250 -36.17 -9.03 -1.26
N LYS A 251 -35.84 -10.24 -1.72
CA LYS A 251 -36.74 -11.39 -1.68
C LYS A 251 -36.93 -12.00 -0.29
N ASN A 252 -35.95 -11.82 0.61
CA ASN A 252 -35.94 -12.42 1.94
C ASN A 252 -36.03 -11.40 3.09
N SER A 253 -36.24 -10.11 2.78
CA SER A 253 -36.48 -9.06 3.76
C SER A 253 -37.88 -9.21 4.37
N CYS A 254 -38.02 -8.80 5.63
CA CYS A 254 -39.30 -8.83 6.32
C CYS A 254 -40.34 -7.99 5.55
N PRO A 255 -41.55 -8.52 5.28
CA PRO A 255 -42.59 -7.78 4.58
C PRO A 255 -42.99 -6.50 5.30
N ALA A 256 -42.95 -6.45 6.64
CA ALA A 256 -43.24 -5.24 7.42
C ALA A 256 -42.24 -4.08 7.14
N CYS A 257 -41.00 -4.39 6.73
CA CYS A 257 -40.00 -3.38 6.35
C CYS A 257 -40.15 -2.89 4.90
N LEU A 258 -41.02 -3.54 4.11
CA LEU A 258 -41.30 -3.22 2.70
C LEU A 258 -42.78 -2.85 2.49
N TYR A 259 -43.57 -2.83 3.55
CA TYR A 259 -45.00 -2.56 3.51
C TYR A 259 -45.25 -1.07 3.34
N LYS A 260 -45.93 -0.68 2.26
CA LYS A 260 -46.47 0.66 2.08
C LYS A 260 -47.85 0.70 2.72
N VAL A 261 -48.08 1.65 3.62
CA VAL A 261 -49.39 1.86 4.22
C VAL A 261 -50.27 2.65 3.25
N GLU A 262 -51.58 2.36 3.22
CA GLU A 262 -52.54 3.19 2.48
C GLU A 262 -52.47 4.63 3.03
N ASP A 263 -52.44 5.63 2.13
CA ASP A 263 -52.25 7.07 2.42
C ASP A 263 -50.84 7.53 2.85
N GLU A 264 -49.79 6.71 2.70
CA GLU A 264 -48.42 7.19 2.86
C GLU A 264 -48.04 8.16 1.72
N PRO A 265 -47.54 9.38 2.01
CA PRO A 265 -47.11 10.30 0.97
C PRO A 265 -46.00 9.66 0.14
N THR A 266 -46.10 9.73 -1.19
CA THR A 266 -45.10 9.16 -2.10
C THR A 266 -43.71 9.70 -1.78
N LEU A 267 -42.91 8.91 -1.07
CA LEU A 267 -41.52 9.25 -0.78
C LEU A 267 -40.73 9.22 -2.09
N LEU A 268 -39.84 10.20 -2.26
CA LEU A 268 -38.87 10.22 -3.39
C LEU A 268 -38.01 8.94 -3.41
N ILE A 269 -37.85 8.29 -2.26
CA ILE A 269 -37.16 7.02 -2.09
C ILE A 269 -38.10 6.09 -1.30
N PRO A 270 -38.84 5.18 -1.98
CA PRO A 270 -39.93 4.41 -1.37
C PRO A 270 -39.47 3.31 -0.40
N VAL A 271 -38.17 3.07 -0.30
CA VAL A 271 -37.58 2.09 0.63
C VAL A 271 -36.24 2.66 1.06
N ILE A 272 -35.96 2.74 2.36
CA ILE A 272 -34.57 2.77 2.84
C ILE A 272 -34.02 1.36 2.62
N SER A 273 -33.85 0.97 1.35
CA SER A 273 -33.10 -0.22 1.02
C SER A 273 -31.67 0.11 1.40
N VAL A 274 -31.12 -0.59 2.38
CA VAL A 274 -29.68 -0.68 2.57
C VAL A 274 -29.09 -1.00 1.20
N LEU A 275 -28.46 -0.01 0.57
CA LEU A 275 -27.86 -0.13 -0.77
C LEU A 275 -27.06 -1.43 -0.81
N CYS A 276 -27.56 -2.39 -1.57
CA CYS A 276 -26.85 -3.63 -1.83
C CYS A 276 -25.62 -3.22 -2.64
N ARG A 277 -24.43 -3.21 -2.02
CA ARG A 277 -23.15 -2.90 -2.68
C ARG A 277 -22.78 -3.91 -3.79
N THR A 278 -23.61 -4.90 -4.06
CA THR A 278 -23.38 -5.93 -5.06
C THR A 278 -24.26 -5.68 -6.28
N GLY A 279 -23.65 -5.16 -7.34
CA GLY A 279 -24.21 -5.14 -8.69
C GLY A 279 -24.51 -3.74 -9.23
N GLN A 280 -23.66 -3.26 -10.13
CA GLN A 280 -24.07 -2.24 -11.09
C GLN A 280 -25.23 -2.80 -11.93
N PRO A 281 -26.41 -2.17 -11.96
CA PRO A 281 -27.38 -2.46 -13.01
C PRO A 281 -26.85 -1.87 -14.32
N GLY A 282 -26.85 -2.68 -15.38
CA GLY A 282 -26.61 -2.20 -16.74
C GLY A 282 -27.54 -1.03 -17.06
N ARG A 283 -27.02 -0.07 -17.83
CA ARG A 283 -27.74 1.14 -18.28
C ARG A 283 -29.13 0.78 -18.82
N PRO A 284 -30.21 1.44 -18.37
CA PRO A 284 -31.46 1.39 -19.12
C PRO A 284 -31.27 2.10 -20.47
N GLY A 285 -31.56 1.37 -21.56
CA GLY A 285 -31.71 1.97 -22.89
C GLY A 285 -32.88 2.96 -22.94
N PRO A 286 -32.92 3.88 -23.92
CA PRO A 286 -33.92 4.94 -23.97
C PRO A 286 -35.33 4.38 -24.10
N ALA A 287 -36.25 5.03 -23.39
CA ALA A 287 -37.67 4.72 -23.28
C ALA A 287 -38.36 4.66 -24.65
N ILE A 288 -39.15 3.61 -24.86
CA ILE A 288 -40.14 3.52 -25.94
C ILE A 288 -41.48 3.98 -25.32
N PRO A 289 -42.19 4.97 -25.89
CA PRO A 289 -43.45 5.44 -25.33
C PRO A 289 -44.56 4.38 -25.48
N GLU A 290 -45.26 4.14 -24.37
CA GLU A 290 -46.45 3.30 -24.29
C GLU A 290 -47.53 3.80 -25.27
N ARG A 291 -47.91 2.93 -26.21
CA ARG A 291 -49.15 3.10 -26.98
C ARG A 291 -50.31 2.63 -26.12
N VAL A 292 -51.18 3.60 -25.83
CA VAL A 292 -52.61 3.50 -25.53
C VAL A 292 -53.22 2.18 -26.01
N PHE A 293 -53.77 1.41 -25.09
CA PHE A 293 -54.90 0.52 -25.37
C PHE A 293 -55.96 0.72 -24.30
N THR A 294 -56.97 1.49 -24.70
CA THR A 294 -58.33 1.44 -24.15
C THR A 294 -58.99 0.13 -24.56
N LEU A 295 -59.44 -0.65 -23.58
CA LEU A 295 -60.80 -1.16 -23.37
C LEU A 295 -60.79 -2.16 -22.22
#